data_AF-A0A7J3ZMN7-F1
#
_entry.id   AF-A0A7J3ZMN7-F1
#
_cell.length_a   1.000
_cell.length_b   1.000
_cell.length_c   1.000
_cell.angle_alpha   90.00
_cell.angle_beta   90.00
_cell.angle_gamma   90.00
#
_symmetry.space_group_name_H-M   'P 1'
#
loop_
_entity.id
_entity.type
_entity.pdbx_description
1 polymer ?
#
loop_
_entity_poly.entity_id
_entity_poly.type
_entity_poly.pdbx_seq_one_letter_code
_entity_poly.pdbx_strand_id
1 'polypeptide(L)' 'MMMLAALRTDEGEIAISYSYDYGYEWTKPKLLTRQGEHPGDLCLLKSGRILLTFGHRRVLYGVHAVISNDGAKLGK' A
#
# COMPACT_ATOMS: atom_id res chain seq x y z
N MET A 1 2.97 -16.51 8.83
CA MET A 1 2.91 -15.88 7.48
C MET A 1 2.75 -14.38 7.69
N MET A 2 3.53 -13.54 6.99
CA MET A 2 3.33 -12.07 7.07
C MET A 2 2.14 -11.68 6.20
N MET A 3 1.26 -10.81 6.71
CA MET A 3 0.19 -10.18 5.95
C MET A 3 0.48 -8.68 5.78
N LEU A 4 0.14 -8.15 4.62
CA LEU A 4 0.23 -6.73 4.28
C LEU A 4 -1.16 -6.23 3.92
N ALA A 5 -1.57 -5.11 4.50
CA ALA A 5 -2.81 -4.42 4.18
C ALA A 5 -2.52 -3.03 3.60
N ALA A 6 -3.31 -2.64 2.60
CA ALA A 6 -3.45 -1.26 2.16
C ALA A 6 -4.72 -0.67 2.77
N LEU A 7 -4.60 0.48 3.42
CA LEU A 7 -5.65 1.15 4.17
C LEU A 7 -5.87 2.52 3.55
N ARG A 8 -7.12 2.86 3.22
CA ARG A 8 -7.48 4.21 2.80
C ARG A 8 -7.75 5.08 4.03
N THR A 9 -7.13 6.24 4.12
CA THR A 9 -7.44 7.26 5.14
C THR A 9 -8.66 8.09 4.75
N ASP A 10 -9.18 8.90 5.67
CA ASP A 10 -10.31 9.80 5.40
C ASP A 10 -9.96 10.87 4.35
N GLU A 11 -8.68 11.26 4.29
CA GLU A 11 -8.13 12.20 3.31
C GLU A 11 -7.79 11.51 1.96
N GLY A 12 -8.00 10.20 1.88
CA GLY A 12 -7.83 9.43 0.65
C GLY A 12 -6.37 9.17 0.27
N GLU A 13 -5.44 9.22 1.22
CA GLU A 13 -4.15 8.54 1.09
C GLU A 13 -4.32 7.02 1.25
N ILE A 14 -3.29 6.29 0.85
CA ILE A 14 -3.07 4.90 1.18
C ILE A 14 -1.94 4.84 2.22
N ALA A 15 -2.26 4.23 3.36
CA ALA A 15 -1.31 3.75 4.33
C ALA A 15 -1.14 2.23 4.20
N ILE A 16 -0.03 1.71 4.70
CA ILE A 16 0.20 0.27 4.83
C ILE A 16 0.33 -0.15 6.28
N SER A 17 -0.11 -1.37 6.58
CA SER A 17 0.12 -2.02 7.86
C SER A 17 0.44 -3.50 7.67
N TYR A 18 1.20 -4.04 8.62
CA TYR A 18 1.68 -5.41 8.64
C TYR A 18 1.06 -6.15 9.81
N SER A 19 0.75 -7.42 9.58
CA SER A 19 0.54 -8.39 10.64
C SER A 19 1.55 -9.53 10.50
N TYR A 20 2.13 -9.93 11.62
CA TYR A 20 3.09 -11.04 11.71
C TYR A 20 2.48 -12.29 12.36
N ASP A 21 1.21 -12.19 12.74
CA ASP A 21 0.46 -13.15 13.54
C ASP A 21 -0.90 -13.46 12.90
N TYR A 22 -0.93 -13.68 11.58
CA TYR A 22 -2.17 -14.10 10.88
C TYR A 22 -3.37 -13.14 11.01
N GLY A 23 -3.11 -11.86 11.25
CA GLY A 23 -4.11 -10.81 11.29
C GLY A 23 -4.67 -10.48 12.68
N TYR A 24 -4.15 -11.07 13.76
CA TYR A 24 -4.58 -10.74 15.12
C TYR A 24 -4.15 -9.33 15.54
N GLU A 25 -2.88 -8.99 15.34
CA GLU A 25 -2.33 -7.67 15.61
C GLU A 25 -1.77 -7.03 14.34
N TRP A 26 -1.88 -5.70 14.30
CA TRP A 26 -1.42 -4.90 13.17
C TRP A 26 -0.51 -3.78 13.66
N THR A 27 0.57 -3.54 12.92
CA THR A 27 1.44 -2.41 13.18
C THR A 27 0.70 -1.07 13.03
N LYS A 28 1.23 0.00 13.63
CA LYS A 28 0.74 1.35 13.35
C LYS A 28 0.78 1.62 11.83
N PRO A 29 -0.32 2.08 11.21
CA PRO A 29 -0.33 2.40 9.79
C PRO A 29 0.74 3.43 9.43
N LYS A 30 1.43 3.20 8.31
CA LYS A 30 2.42 4.12 7.75
C LYS A 30 1.93 4.63 6.40
N LEU A 31 1.83 5.95 6.26
CA LEU A 31 1.43 6.59 5.01
C LEU A 31 2.43 6.29 3.89
N LEU A 32 1.89 6.00 2.70
CA LEU A 32 2.67 5.68 1.51
C LEU A 32 2.39 6.65 0.36
N THR A 33 1.13 7.08 0.20
CA THR A 33 0.71 7.98 -0.88
C THR A 33 0.28 9.35 -0.34
N ARG A 34 -0.07 10.27 -1.25
CA ARG A 34 -0.55 11.62 -0.95
C ARG A 34 -2.07 11.71 -1.00
N GLN A 35 -2.63 12.77 -0.42
CA GLN A 35 -4.08 13.03 -0.41
C GLN A 35 -4.68 12.85 -1.81
N GLY A 36 -5.84 12.21 -1.91
CA GLY A 36 -6.49 11.94 -3.21
C GLY A 36 -5.88 10.80 -4.03
N GLU A 37 -4.94 10.02 -3.48
CA GLU A 37 -4.37 8.84 -4.14
C GLU A 37 -5.01 7.54 -3.61
N HIS A 38 -6.17 7.18 -4.18
CA HIS A 38 -6.99 6.01 -3.81
C HIS A 38 -7.93 5.63 -4.97
N PRO A 39 -8.69 4.51 -4.93
CA PRO A 39 -8.48 3.34 -4.08
C PRO A 39 -7.13 2.70 -4.39
N GLY A 40 -6.61 1.88 -3.47
CA GLY A 40 -5.41 1.09 -3.66
C GLY A 40 -5.73 -0.40 -3.80
N ASP A 41 -4.95 -1.11 -4.63
CA ASP A 41 -4.99 -2.57 -4.75
C ASP A 41 -3.58 -3.16 -4.70
N LEU A 42 -3.40 -4.20 -3.88
CA LEU A 42 -2.14 -4.90 -3.68
C LEU A 42 -2.13 -6.22 -4.44
N CYS A 43 -1.11 -6.42 -5.27
CA CYS A 43 -0.89 -7.67 -6.00
C CYS A 43 0.50 -8.23 -5.69
N LEU A 44 0.56 -9.46 -5.17
CA LEU A 44 1.80 -10.22 -5.09
C LEU A 44 2.07 -10.83 -6.47
N LEU A 45 3.14 -10.37 -7.12
CA LEU A 45 3.56 -10.87 -8.42
C LEU A 45 4.26 -12.23 -8.27
N LYS A 46 4.23 -13.06 -9.32
CA LYS A 46 4.94 -14.35 -9.37
C LYS A 46 6.44 -14.25 -9.07
N SER A 47 7.05 -13.08 -9.30
CA SER A 47 8.45 -12.81 -8.98
C SER A 47 8.72 -12.59 -7.49
N GLY A 48 7.70 -12.62 -6.63
CA GLY A 48 7.80 -12.26 -5.20
C GLY A 48 7.77 -10.74 -4.92
N ARG A 49 7.65 -9.91 -5.96
CA ARG A 49 7.52 -8.45 -5.82
C ARG A 49 6.10 -8.07 -5.48
N ILE A 50 5.92 -6.97 -4.77
CA ILE A 50 4.60 -6.45 -4.41
C ILE A 50 4.32 -5.21 -5.28
N LEU A 51 3.22 -5.26 -6.03
CA LEU A 51 2.70 -4.14 -6.81
C LEU A 51 1.55 -3.50 -6.03
N LEU A 52 1.63 -2.19 -5.79
CA LEU A 52 0.48 -1.39 -5.39
C LEU A 52 0.06 -0.55 -6.58
N THR A 53 -1.20 -0.69 -7.02
CA THR A 53 -1.82 0.24 -7.96
C THR A 53 -2.80 1.14 -7.24
N PHE A 54 -2.91 2.40 -7.65
CA PHE A 54 -3.86 3.33 -7.05
C PHE A 54 -4.32 4.41 -8.02
N GLY A 55 -5.55 4.88 -7.81
CA GLY A 55 -6.08 6.02 -8.56
C GLY A 55 -5.37 7.30 -8.12
N HIS A 56 -4.79 8.05 -9.06
CA HIS A 56 -4.26 9.38 -8.83
C HIS A 56 -5.35 10.41 -9.14
N ARG A 57 -6.09 10.86 -8.12
CA ARG A 57 -7.21 11.81 -8.27
C ARG A 57 -6.79 13.27 -8.15
N ARG A 58 -5.56 13.56 -8.56
CA ARG A 58 -5.02 14.93 -8.65
C ARG A 58 -4.68 15.19 -10.11
N VAL A 59 -4.75 16.45 -10.53
CA VAL A 59 -4.26 16.83 -11.87
C VAL A 59 -2.75 16.56 -11.91
N LEU A 60 -2.22 15.78 -12.85
CA LEU A 60 -2.83 15.11 -14.01
C LEU A 60 -3.41 13.73 -13.66
N TYR A 61 -4.72 13.55 -13.81
CA TYR A 61 -5.43 12.34 -13.36
C TYR A 61 -4.91 11.05 -14.02
N GLY A 62 -5.02 9.92 -13.31
CA GLY A 62 -4.66 8.62 -13.87
C GLY A 62 -4.69 7.46 -12.87
N VAL A 63 -4.06 6.36 -13.26
CA VAL A 63 -3.73 5.23 -12.38
C VAL A 63 -2.22 5.15 -12.27
N HIS A 64 -1.70 5.22 -11.05
CA HIS A 64 -0.27 5.11 -10.76
C HIS A 64 0.03 3.77 -10.10
N ALA A 65 1.31 3.39 -10.12
CA ALA A 65 1.77 2.17 -9.51
C ALA A 65 3.14 2.35 -8.85
N VAL A 66 3.35 1.65 -7.73
CA VAL A 66 4.66 1.50 -7.09
C VAL A 66 4.95 0.02 -6.89
N ILE A 67 6.21 -0.37 -7.04
CA ILE A 67 6.67 -1.75 -6.87
C ILE A 67 7.69 -1.83 -5.75
N SER A 68 7.49 -2.77 -4.82
CA SER A 68 8.49 -3.12 -3.83
C SER A 68 9.21 -4.42 -4.22
N ASN A 69 10.53 -4.39 -4.07
CA ASN A 69 11.41 -5.53 -4.28
C ASN A 69 11.81 -6.23 -2.97
N ASP A 70 11.36 -5.73 -1.82
CA ASP A 70 11.84 -6.09 -0.48
C ASP A 70 10.73 -6.38 0.53
N GLY A 71 9.53 -6.73 0.06
CA GLY A 71 8.40 -7.12 0.91
C GLY A 71 7.64 -5.92 1.49
N ALA A 72 7.48 -4.86 0.70
CA ALA A 72 6.85 -3.59 1.02
C ALA A 72 7.54 -2.77 2.12
N LYS A 73 8.76 -3.14 2.53
CA LYS A 73 9.50 -2.39 3.56
C LYS A 73 9.66 -0.93 3.12
N LEU A 74 9.23 -0.03 3.99
CA LEU A 74 9.48 1.39 3.79
C LEU A 74 10.95 1.66 4.13
N GLY A 75 11.64 2.39 3.25
CA GLY A 75 12.97 2.91 3.53
C GLY A 75 12.97 3.68 4.86
N LYS A 76 14.11 3.66 5.57
CA LYS A 76 14.30 4.43 6.79
C LYS A 76 14.15 5.92 6.53
#